data_AF-A0A957AQE3-F1
#
_entry.id   AF-A0A957AQE3-F1
#
_cell.length_a   1.000
_cell.length_b   1.000
_cell.length_c   1.000
_cell.angle_alpha   90.00
_cell.angle_beta   90.00
_cell.angle_gamma   90.00
#
_symmetry.space_group_name_H-M   'P 1'
#
loop_
_entity.id
_entity.type
_entity.pdbx_description
1 polymer ?
#
loop_
_entity_poly.entity_id
_entity_poly.type
_entity_poly.pdbx_seq_one_letter_code
_entity_poly.pdbx_strand_id
1 'polypeptide(L)'
;MTSHGLSHSGKLLLWLAVVVLGRIVSVNATTIPARPQTVAQGITFTVSVSAIDEYDAAPGDGICHSFPSGICTLRAAVMETNALPGRDTIILEGKIYPLTRSGEDDTALDGDLDITDDLTLIGIPQGVTRIRNENDMVHDRILETVGPVNVLIVGVMFQNGQALQHGGALYNGPKSSLTLDHVVVGYNRVLEPGDYGGYGGGIYNAGELALIDSNVYGNGGPV
;
A
#
# COMPACT_ATOMS: atom_id res chain seq x y z
N MET A 1 -58.21 -35.37 -75.13
CA MET A 1 -57.82 -36.79 -75.27
C MET A 1 -56.59 -37.02 -74.40
N THR A 2 -56.72 -37.92 -73.40
CA THR A 2 -55.68 -38.76 -72.74
C THR A 2 -54.38 -38.09 -72.25
N SER A 3 -54.14 -37.83 -70.95
CA SER A 3 -53.91 -38.69 -69.75
C SER A 3 -52.42 -38.93 -69.43
N HIS A 4 -52.14 -39.13 -68.12
CA HIS A 4 -50.86 -39.41 -67.41
C HIS A 4 -50.08 -38.16 -66.97
N GLY A 5 -49.66 -37.93 -65.72
CA GLY A 5 -49.60 -38.74 -64.49
C GLY A 5 -48.24 -38.52 -63.78
N LEU A 6 -48.23 -38.52 -62.42
CA LEU A 6 -47.11 -38.44 -61.45
C LEU A 6 -46.52 -37.03 -61.15
N SER A 7 -46.40 -36.47 -59.93
CA SER A 7 -46.32 -36.86 -58.49
C SER A 7 -44.90 -36.83 -57.89
N HIS A 8 -44.81 -36.32 -56.64
CA HIS A 8 -43.73 -36.36 -55.62
C HIS A 8 -42.64 -35.26 -55.68
N SER A 9 -42.08 -34.72 -54.60
CA SER A 9 -42.33 -34.77 -53.14
C SER A 9 -41.26 -33.88 -52.48
N GLY A 10 -41.62 -33.03 -51.52
CA GLY A 10 -40.68 -32.25 -50.71
C GLY A 10 -39.95 -33.13 -49.68
N LYS A 11 -38.64 -32.94 -49.53
CA LYS A 11 -37.82 -33.60 -48.50
C LYS A 11 -37.77 -32.75 -47.23
N LEU A 12 -38.20 -33.34 -46.12
CA LEU A 12 -38.15 -32.80 -44.76
C LEU A 12 -36.83 -33.27 -44.10
N LEU A 13 -36.02 -32.35 -43.55
CA LEU A 13 -34.82 -32.67 -42.77
C LEU A 13 -35.17 -32.89 -41.29
N LEU A 14 -34.70 -33.99 -40.72
CA LEU A 14 -34.83 -34.37 -39.31
C LEU A 14 -33.64 -33.84 -38.49
N TRP A 15 -33.89 -33.21 -37.35
CA TRP A 15 -32.87 -32.87 -36.35
C TRP A 15 -32.85 -33.93 -35.23
N LEU A 16 -31.67 -34.49 -34.92
CA LEU A 16 -31.46 -35.38 -33.77
C LEU A 16 -31.06 -34.57 -32.54
N ALA A 17 -31.82 -34.68 -31.45
CA ALA A 17 -31.46 -34.14 -30.14
C ALA A 17 -30.72 -35.22 -29.32
N VAL A 18 -29.53 -34.90 -28.81
CA VAL A 18 -28.77 -35.74 -27.88
C VAL A 18 -29.14 -35.35 -26.45
N VAL A 19 -29.68 -36.29 -25.66
CA VAL A 19 -29.95 -36.12 -24.23
C VAL A 19 -28.77 -36.66 -23.44
N VAL A 20 -28.07 -35.78 -22.71
CA VAL A 20 -27.00 -36.18 -21.76
C VAL A 20 -27.62 -36.26 -20.35
N LEU A 21 -27.68 -37.47 -19.79
CA LEU A 21 -28.11 -37.69 -18.41
C LEU A 21 -26.93 -37.46 -17.45
N GLY A 22 -26.87 -36.28 -16.83
CA GLY A 22 -25.90 -35.98 -15.77
C GLY A 22 -26.26 -36.68 -14.46
N ARG A 23 -25.32 -37.44 -13.87
CA ARG A 23 -25.46 -37.97 -12.50
C ARG A 23 -25.16 -36.86 -11.49
N ILE A 24 -26.11 -36.57 -10.62
CA ILE A 24 -25.92 -35.70 -9.46
C ILE A 24 -25.12 -36.48 -8.42
N VAL A 25 -23.87 -36.09 -8.18
CA VAL A 25 -23.11 -36.54 -7.01
C VAL A 25 -23.46 -35.60 -5.86
N SER A 26 -24.21 -36.10 -4.87
CA SER A 26 -24.49 -35.36 -3.64
C SER A 26 -23.21 -35.24 -2.82
N VAL A 27 -22.63 -34.03 -2.77
CA VAL A 27 -21.51 -33.71 -1.89
C VAL A 27 -22.11 -33.36 -0.53
N ASN A 28 -21.84 -34.18 0.49
CA ASN A 28 -22.20 -33.81 1.87
C ASN A 28 -21.32 -32.64 2.27
N ALA A 29 -21.93 -31.47 2.48
CA ALA A 29 -21.24 -30.30 3.02
C ALA A 29 -20.81 -30.60 4.46
N THR A 30 -19.55 -30.96 4.67
CA THR A 30 -18.95 -30.92 5.99
C THR A 30 -18.88 -29.46 6.42
N THR A 31 -19.63 -29.10 7.46
CA THR A 31 -19.51 -27.80 8.11
C THR A 31 -18.10 -27.68 8.68
N ILE A 32 -17.22 -26.98 7.97
CA ILE A 32 -15.91 -26.58 8.52
C ILE A 32 -16.23 -25.60 9.66
N PRO A 33 -15.83 -25.88 10.92
CA PRO A 33 -16.01 -24.92 11.98
C PRO A 33 -15.22 -23.65 11.62
N ALA A 34 -15.92 -22.53 11.47
CA ALA A 34 -15.27 -21.24 11.29
C ALA A 34 -14.37 -21.00 12.52
N ARG A 35 -13.05 -20.93 12.31
CA ARG A 35 -12.13 -20.50 13.34
C ARG A 35 -12.56 -19.10 13.76
N PRO A 36 -12.79 -18.81 15.05
CA PRO A 36 -13.00 -17.45 15.49
C PRO A 36 -11.79 -16.63 15.04
N GLN A 37 -12.00 -15.71 14.10
CA GLN A 37 -11.00 -14.72 13.80
C GLN A 37 -11.12 -13.68 14.90
N THR A 38 -10.28 -13.78 15.91
CA THR A 38 -10.06 -12.67 16.84
C THR A 38 -9.46 -11.56 15.99
N VAL A 39 -10.30 -10.62 15.53
CA VAL A 39 -9.80 -9.38 14.95
C VAL A 39 -9.08 -8.68 16.10
N ALA A 40 -7.74 -8.67 16.06
CA ALA A 40 -6.97 -7.87 16.99
C ALA A 40 -7.50 -6.43 16.89
N GLN A 41 -7.85 -5.84 18.04
CA GLN A 41 -8.29 -4.45 18.07
C GLN A 41 -7.06 -3.59 17.79
N GLY A 42 -7.07 -2.86 16.67
CA GLY A 42 -6.00 -1.92 16.35
C GLY A 42 -5.85 -0.84 17.41
N ILE A 43 -4.61 -0.49 17.72
CA ILE A 43 -4.23 0.61 18.60
C ILE A 43 -4.18 1.91 17.78
N THR A 44 -4.46 3.03 18.44
CA THR A 44 -4.33 4.36 17.84
C THR A 44 -3.24 5.14 18.56
N PHE A 45 -2.21 5.55 17.83
CA PHE A 45 -1.18 6.47 18.31
C PHE A 45 -1.41 7.86 17.75
N THR A 46 -1.38 8.88 18.60
CA THR A 46 -1.33 10.29 18.16
C THR A 46 0.11 10.77 18.31
N VAL A 47 0.74 11.10 17.19
CA VAL A 47 2.15 11.49 17.15
C VAL A 47 2.30 12.88 17.72
N SER A 48 3.22 13.03 18.67
CA SER A 48 3.58 14.32 19.24
C SER A 48 4.24 15.20 18.19
N VAL A 49 3.95 16.50 18.22
CA VAL A 49 4.62 17.45 17.34
C VAL A 49 6.08 17.59 17.76
N SER A 50 6.98 16.99 16.99
CA SER A 50 8.41 17.16 17.19
C SER A 50 9.14 17.22 15.86
N ALA A 51 10.24 17.97 15.82
CA ALA A 51 11.15 17.99 14.68
C ALA A 51 12.21 16.87 14.80
N ILE A 52 11.88 15.79 15.52
CA ILE A 52 12.82 14.77 15.95
C ILE A 52 12.45 13.45 15.29
N ASP A 53 13.43 12.84 14.62
CA ASP A 53 13.34 11.52 14.02
C ASP A 53 14.07 10.48 14.91
N GLU A 54 13.37 10.03 15.95
CA GLU A 54 13.87 9.02 16.88
C GLU A 54 13.08 7.72 16.74
N TYR A 55 13.79 6.60 16.91
CA TYR A 55 13.24 5.24 16.88
C TYR A 55 12.51 4.92 18.19
N ASP A 56 11.64 3.91 18.16
CA ASP A 56 10.93 3.44 19.36
C ASP A 56 11.86 2.71 20.34
N ALA A 57 11.75 2.99 21.64
CA ALA A 57 12.61 2.40 22.66
C ALA A 57 12.34 0.90 22.90
N ALA A 58 11.11 0.44 22.70
CA ALA A 58 10.66 -0.92 22.97
C ALA A 58 9.48 -1.34 22.05
N PRO A 59 9.70 -1.55 20.74
CA PRO A 59 8.64 -1.92 19.81
C PRO A 59 7.78 -3.10 20.28
N GLY A 60 6.46 -2.92 20.24
CA GLY A 60 5.44 -3.92 20.53
C GLY A 60 4.98 -3.96 22.00
N ASP A 61 5.34 -2.95 22.81
CA ASP A 61 4.89 -2.83 24.20
C ASP A 61 3.53 -2.12 24.36
N GLY A 62 2.94 -1.66 23.24
CA GLY A 62 1.68 -0.94 23.14
C GLY A 62 1.80 0.56 23.39
N ILE A 63 3.02 1.11 23.49
CA ILE A 63 3.28 2.50 23.85
C ILE A 63 4.26 3.11 22.85
N CYS A 64 3.78 4.05 22.03
CA CYS A 64 4.65 4.86 21.19
C CYS A 64 5.58 5.75 22.05
N HIS A 65 6.85 5.37 22.18
CA HIS A 65 7.80 5.98 23.10
C HIS A 65 9.22 5.94 22.54
N SER A 66 9.67 7.08 21.98
CA SER A 66 10.99 7.15 21.35
C SER A 66 12.17 7.16 22.34
N PHE A 67 13.36 6.83 21.84
CA PHE A 67 14.61 7.03 22.58
C PHE A 67 15.53 8.04 21.87
N PRO A 68 16.18 8.97 22.61
CA PRO A 68 16.14 9.14 24.07
C PRO A 68 15.06 10.08 24.60
N SER A 69 14.29 10.77 23.75
CA SER A 69 13.43 11.87 24.21
C SER A 69 12.14 11.42 24.90
N GLY A 70 11.70 10.19 24.69
CA GLY A 70 10.48 9.65 25.28
C GLY A 70 9.20 10.25 24.71
N ILE A 71 9.24 10.81 23.51
CA ILE A 71 8.06 11.36 22.83
C ILE A 71 7.58 10.37 21.78
N CYS A 72 6.29 10.39 21.46
CA CYS A 72 5.81 9.63 20.31
C CYS A 72 6.20 10.36 19.02
N THR A 73 7.29 9.95 18.37
CA THR A 73 7.69 10.41 17.03
C THR A 73 6.95 9.61 15.95
N LEU A 74 6.98 10.09 14.70
CA LEU A 74 6.40 9.34 13.58
C LEU A 74 7.10 7.98 13.41
N ARG A 75 8.43 7.95 13.46
CA ARG A 75 9.19 6.70 13.35
C ARG A 75 8.90 5.75 14.50
N ALA A 76 8.86 6.25 15.74
CA ALA A 76 8.52 5.40 16.88
C ALA A 76 7.10 4.82 16.72
N ALA A 77 6.12 5.62 16.29
CA ALA A 77 4.77 5.14 16.03
C ALA A 77 4.74 4.06 14.94
N VAL A 78 5.47 4.22 13.84
CA VAL A 78 5.55 3.22 12.78
C VAL A 78 6.17 1.92 13.29
N MET A 79 7.32 2.01 13.99
CA MET A 79 8.00 0.86 14.57
C MET A 79 7.11 0.11 15.56
N GLU A 80 6.35 0.85 16.38
CA GLU A 80 5.40 0.27 17.32
C GLU A 80 4.27 -0.46 16.60
N THR A 81 3.64 0.16 15.58
CA THR A 81 2.57 -0.49 14.80
C THR A 81 3.06 -1.71 14.02
N ASN A 82 4.31 -1.69 13.55
CA ASN A 82 4.92 -2.85 12.87
C ASN A 82 5.12 -4.05 13.81
N ALA A 83 5.25 -3.80 15.12
CA ALA A 83 5.49 -4.83 16.13
C ALA A 83 4.18 -5.32 16.81
N LEU A 84 3.05 -4.69 16.51
CA LEU A 84 1.74 -5.02 17.04
C LEU A 84 0.92 -5.80 15.99
N PRO A 85 0.07 -6.75 16.41
CA PRO A 85 -0.71 -7.53 15.46
C PRO A 85 -1.95 -6.75 14.97
N GLY A 86 -2.10 -6.67 13.65
CA GLY A 86 -3.32 -6.22 13.00
C GLY A 86 -3.30 -4.74 12.64
N ARG A 87 -4.40 -4.24 12.09
CA ARG A 87 -4.43 -2.88 11.53
C ARG A 87 -4.48 -1.82 12.61
N ASP A 88 -3.38 -1.10 12.77
CA ASP A 88 -3.28 0.05 13.67
C ASP A 88 -3.52 1.38 12.96
N THR A 89 -3.65 2.44 13.75
CA THR A 89 -3.85 3.81 13.27
C THR A 89 -2.82 4.78 13.84
N ILE A 90 -2.18 5.55 12.99
CA ILE A 90 -1.31 6.67 13.36
C ILE A 90 -2.01 7.97 12.95
N ILE A 91 -2.17 8.88 13.91
CA ILE A 91 -2.74 10.22 13.69
C ILE A 91 -1.63 11.25 13.79
N LEU A 92 -1.52 12.06 12.74
CA LEU A 92 -0.61 13.17 12.60
C LEU A 92 -1.37 14.49 12.71
N GLU A 93 -0.82 15.42 13.47
CA GLU A 93 -1.28 16.80 13.45
C GLU A 93 -0.86 17.51 12.15
N GLY A 94 -1.42 18.68 11.90
CA GLY A 94 -1.09 19.55 10.76
C GLY A 94 0.31 20.16 10.85
N LYS A 95 1.36 19.35 10.74
CA LYS A 95 2.77 19.69 11.00
C LYS A 95 3.73 19.03 10.01
N ILE A 96 5.00 19.40 10.11
CA ILE A 96 6.11 18.79 9.39
C ILE A 96 6.74 17.71 10.28
N TYR A 97 6.90 16.51 9.73
CA TYR A 97 7.57 15.36 10.31
C TYR A 97 8.82 15.08 9.47
N PRO A 98 10.00 15.54 9.90
CA PRO A 98 11.25 15.30 9.20
C PRO A 98 11.73 13.86 9.44
N LEU A 99 12.25 13.21 8.41
CA LEU A 99 13.07 12.01 8.52
C LEU A 99 14.52 12.43 8.33
N THR A 100 15.36 12.21 9.33
CA THR A 100 16.76 12.68 9.35
C THR A 100 17.76 11.54 9.53
N ARG A 101 17.27 10.31 9.73
CA ARG A 101 18.13 9.15 9.94
C ARG A 101 18.71 8.65 8.62
N SER A 102 19.96 8.19 8.69
CA SER A 102 20.71 7.65 7.57
C SER A 102 20.85 6.15 7.71
N GLY A 103 20.64 5.41 6.63
CA GLY A 103 20.82 3.98 6.58
C GLY A 103 19.91 3.39 5.52
N GLU A 104 20.03 2.09 5.32
CA GLU A 104 19.05 1.31 4.57
C GLU A 104 18.71 0.12 5.47
N ASP A 105 17.42 -0.10 5.70
CA ASP A 105 16.89 -1.30 6.33
C ASP A 105 15.49 -1.60 5.80
N ASP A 106 14.89 -2.68 6.31
CA ASP A 106 13.52 -3.09 6.00
C ASP A 106 12.66 -3.15 7.29
N THR A 107 12.97 -2.29 8.26
CA THR A 107 12.46 -2.32 9.65
C THR A 107 12.01 -0.95 10.17
N ALA A 108 12.12 0.11 9.38
CA ALA A 108 11.91 1.51 9.73
C ALA A 108 12.86 2.05 10.81
N LEU A 109 14.00 1.40 11.07
CA LEU A 109 14.92 1.84 12.14
C LEU A 109 15.76 3.03 11.70
N ASP A 110 16.28 3.00 10.49
CA ASP A 110 17.14 3.97 9.81
C ASP A 110 16.55 4.26 8.43
N GLY A 111 17.02 5.34 7.79
CA GLY A 111 16.56 5.68 6.45
C GLY A 111 15.09 6.09 6.38
N ASP A 112 14.36 5.52 5.43
CA ASP A 112 12.94 5.75 5.26
C ASP A 112 12.08 4.98 6.29
N LEU A 113 10.77 4.96 6.09
CA LEU A 113 9.82 4.27 6.98
C LEU A 113 9.27 3.03 6.29
N ASP A 114 9.70 1.86 6.72
CA ASP A 114 9.11 0.60 6.31
C ASP A 114 7.81 0.30 7.08
N ILE A 115 6.74 0.05 6.35
CA ILE A 115 5.47 -0.42 6.88
C ILE A 115 5.38 -1.94 6.64
N THR A 116 5.45 -2.71 7.72
CA THR A 116 5.54 -4.19 7.68
C THR A 116 4.27 -4.89 8.22
N ASP A 117 3.30 -4.14 8.77
CA ASP A 117 1.92 -4.61 9.03
C ASP A 117 0.88 -3.62 8.45
N ASP A 118 -0.38 -4.03 8.42
CA ASP A 118 -1.52 -3.21 8.01
C ASP A 118 -1.58 -1.89 8.80
N LEU A 119 -1.73 -0.76 8.11
CA LEU A 119 -1.68 0.56 8.74
C LEU A 119 -2.72 1.53 8.16
N THR A 120 -3.29 2.36 9.03
CA THR A 120 -3.97 3.60 8.64
C THR A 120 -3.18 4.82 9.14
N LEU A 121 -2.70 5.66 8.23
CA LEU A 121 -1.98 6.90 8.55
C LEU A 121 -2.85 8.11 8.18
N ILE A 122 -3.19 8.92 9.18
CA ILE A 122 -4.13 10.03 9.02
C ILE A 122 -3.42 11.34 9.32
N GLY A 123 -3.36 12.23 8.34
CA GLY A 123 -2.94 13.62 8.48
C GLY A 123 -4.06 14.62 8.16
N ILE A 124 -3.69 15.89 8.18
CA ILE A 124 -4.53 17.00 7.73
C ILE A 124 -4.19 17.32 6.25
N PRO A 125 -5.16 17.22 5.32
CA PRO A 125 -4.95 17.26 3.87
C PRO A 125 -4.46 18.62 3.37
N GLN A 126 -4.33 18.75 2.04
CA GLN A 126 -3.93 20.00 1.36
C GLN A 126 -2.51 20.48 1.71
N GLY A 127 -1.63 19.56 2.08
CA GLY A 127 -0.22 19.84 2.37
C GLY A 127 0.05 20.47 3.73
N VAL A 128 -0.91 20.40 4.65
CA VAL A 128 -0.78 20.86 6.04
C VAL A 128 0.07 19.85 6.84
N THR A 129 -0.28 18.56 6.79
CA THR A 129 0.59 17.48 7.27
C THR A 129 1.61 17.11 6.21
N ARG A 130 2.89 17.11 6.57
CA ARG A 130 4.02 16.94 5.65
C ARG A 130 5.00 15.94 6.24
N ILE A 131 5.32 14.88 5.51
CA ILE A 131 6.46 14.00 5.82
C ILE A 131 7.54 14.32 4.80
N ARG A 132 8.76 14.58 5.27
CA ARG A 132 9.87 14.98 4.41
C ARG A 132 11.12 14.21 4.75
N ASN A 133 11.84 13.75 3.74
CA ASN A 133 13.24 13.43 3.96
C ASN A 133 14.02 14.75 4.15
N GLU A 134 14.71 14.90 5.27
CA GLU A 134 15.61 16.01 5.63
C GLU A 134 17.03 15.53 5.91
N ASN A 135 17.34 14.28 5.56
CA ASN A 135 18.68 13.76 5.52
C ASN A 135 19.38 14.16 4.22
N ASP A 136 20.46 14.92 4.32
CA ASP A 136 21.29 15.36 3.21
C ASP A 136 22.51 14.46 2.95
N MET A 137 22.75 13.48 3.84
CA MET A 137 23.91 12.58 3.79
C MET A 137 23.60 11.26 3.09
N VAL A 138 22.35 10.78 3.17
CA VAL A 138 21.90 9.55 2.54
C VAL A 138 20.62 9.79 1.76
N HIS A 139 20.67 9.39 0.49
CA HIS A 139 19.64 9.54 -0.51
C HIS A 139 18.55 8.49 -0.30
N ASP A 140 17.54 8.85 0.49
CA ASP A 140 16.45 7.94 0.80
C ASP A 140 15.09 8.46 0.35
N ARG A 141 14.16 7.54 0.25
CA ARG A 141 12.74 7.78 0.10
C ARG A 141 12.16 8.16 1.47
N ILE A 142 10.83 8.13 1.55
CA ILE A 142 10.10 8.52 2.74
C ILE A 142 9.39 7.31 3.34
N LEU A 143 8.86 6.40 2.51
CA LEU A 143 8.08 5.28 2.99
C LEU A 143 8.09 4.07 2.03
N GLU A 144 8.25 2.87 2.61
CA GLU A 144 8.04 1.55 2.01
C GLU A 144 6.87 0.80 2.57
N THR A 145 6.23 0.02 1.72
CA THR A 145 5.40 -1.10 2.17
C THR A 145 6.13 -2.40 1.93
N VAL A 146 6.47 -3.14 2.99
CA VAL A 146 7.14 -4.44 2.90
C VAL A 146 6.09 -5.53 3.05
N GLY A 147 5.57 -5.99 1.91
CA GLY A 147 4.37 -6.81 1.85
C GLY A 147 4.50 -8.25 2.37
N PRO A 148 3.36 -8.89 2.74
CA PRO A 148 2.00 -8.46 2.43
C PRO A 148 1.39 -7.51 3.47
N VAL A 149 0.99 -6.31 3.05
CA VAL A 149 0.33 -5.30 3.91
C VAL A 149 -0.76 -4.53 3.16
N ASN A 150 -1.74 -4.02 3.90
CA ASN A 150 -2.77 -3.12 3.41
C ASN A 150 -2.67 -1.78 4.13
N VAL A 151 -2.31 -0.74 3.39
CA VAL A 151 -2.02 0.59 3.94
C VAL A 151 -2.99 1.61 3.36
N LEU A 152 -3.62 2.39 4.24
CA LEU A 152 -4.42 3.57 3.89
C LEU A 152 -3.71 4.82 4.42
N ILE A 153 -3.42 5.77 3.54
CA ILE A 153 -2.86 7.07 3.92
C ILE A 153 -3.83 8.16 3.51
N VAL A 154 -4.22 9.00 4.47
CA VAL A 154 -5.18 10.07 4.27
C VAL A 154 -4.55 11.42 4.58
N GLY A 155 -4.62 12.37 3.66
CA GLY A 155 -4.34 13.78 3.97
C GLY A 155 -2.88 14.09 4.30
N VAL A 156 -1.91 13.36 3.75
CA VAL A 156 -0.48 13.60 3.95
C VAL A 156 0.17 14.15 2.69
N MET A 157 1.15 15.05 2.83
CA MET A 157 2.06 15.41 1.76
C MET A 157 3.43 14.76 1.95
N PHE A 158 3.87 14.00 0.93
CA PHE A 158 5.21 13.43 0.81
C PHE A 158 6.08 14.29 -0.10
N GLN A 159 7.22 14.75 0.40
CA GLN A 159 8.12 15.63 -0.35
C GLN A 159 9.59 15.49 0.01
N ASN A 160 10.45 15.96 -0.89
CA ASN A 160 11.90 15.94 -0.72
C ASN A 160 12.49 14.55 -0.51
N GLY A 161 11.76 13.48 -0.85
CA GLY A 161 12.36 12.16 -1.00
C GLY A 161 13.35 12.17 -2.17
N GLN A 162 14.49 11.53 -1.98
CA GLN A 162 15.64 11.54 -2.88
C GLN A 162 16.23 10.15 -3.06
N ALA A 163 15.41 9.10 -3.11
CA ALA A 163 15.89 7.72 -3.21
C ALA A 163 16.85 7.52 -4.40
N LEU A 164 17.84 6.66 -4.24
CA LEU A 164 18.70 6.24 -5.36
C LEU A 164 17.87 5.53 -6.44
N GLN A 165 17.01 4.60 -6.03
CA GLN A 165 16.20 3.76 -6.91
C GLN A 165 14.73 3.79 -6.48
N HIS A 166 13.85 3.34 -7.37
CA HIS A 166 12.45 2.99 -7.12
C HIS A 166 11.68 3.93 -6.16
N GLY A 167 11.04 4.96 -6.71
CA GLY A 167 10.08 5.76 -5.95
C GLY A 167 10.77 6.82 -5.12
N GLY A 168 10.93 8.02 -5.69
CA GLY A 168 11.65 9.10 -5.01
C GLY A 168 11.11 9.41 -3.61
N ALA A 169 9.80 9.27 -3.38
CA ALA A 169 9.21 9.34 -2.03
C ALA A 169 8.61 8.02 -1.55
N LEU A 170 7.84 7.36 -2.41
CA LEU A 170 7.06 6.18 -2.04
C LEU A 170 7.44 5.02 -2.92
N TYR A 171 7.69 3.86 -2.31
CA TYR A 171 7.64 2.60 -3.02
C TYR A 171 6.66 1.63 -2.37
N ASN A 172 5.64 1.27 -3.17
CA ASN A 172 4.67 0.25 -2.82
C ASN A 172 5.19 -1.12 -3.29
N GLY A 173 5.76 -1.87 -2.36
CA GLY A 173 6.35 -3.18 -2.57
C GLY A 173 5.38 -4.25 -3.08
N PRO A 174 5.90 -5.40 -3.54
CA PRO A 174 5.09 -6.50 -4.05
C PRO A 174 4.18 -7.08 -2.96
N LYS A 175 2.98 -7.51 -3.34
CA LYS A 175 1.92 -8.05 -2.46
C LYS A 175 1.35 -7.04 -1.44
N SER A 176 1.67 -5.76 -1.61
CA SER A 176 1.09 -4.68 -0.81
C SER A 176 -0.05 -4.00 -1.56
N SER A 177 -1.03 -3.49 -0.80
CA SER A 177 -2.10 -2.63 -1.29
C SER A 177 -1.99 -1.26 -0.61
N LEU A 178 -1.67 -0.22 -1.38
CA LEU A 178 -1.54 1.15 -0.90
C LEU A 178 -2.69 2.01 -1.45
N THR A 179 -3.48 2.59 -0.55
CA THR A 179 -4.50 3.59 -0.90
C THR A 179 -4.05 4.96 -0.41
N LEU A 180 -3.96 5.91 -1.33
CA LEU A 180 -3.66 7.31 -1.03
C LEU A 180 -4.93 8.14 -1.26
N ASP A 181 -5.45 8.75 -0.20
CA ASP A 181 -6.69 9.54 -0.20
C ASP A 181 -6.42 10.99 0.24
N HIS A 182 -6.73 11.97 -0.60
CA HIS A 182 -6.39 13.38 -0.36
C HIS A 182 -4.89 13.63 -0.08
N VAL A 183 -4.03 12.80 -0.68
CA VAL A 183 -2.57 12.83 -0.50
C VAL A 183 -1.92 13.69 -1.59
N VAL A 184 -0.79 14.32 -1.22
CA VAL A 184 0.08 14.98 -2.18
C VAL A 184 1.42 14.25 -2.23
N VAL A 185 1.84 13.78 -3.40
CA VAL A 185 3.21 13.30 -3.62
C VAL A 185 3.91 14.27 -4.56
N GLY A 186 4.77 15.13 -4.02
CA GLY A 186 5.42 16.13 -4.86
C GLY A 186 6.78 16.63 -4.40
N TYR A 187 7.55 17.10 -5.37
CA TYR A 187 8.94 17.56 -5.17
C TYR A 187 9.88 16.45 -4.71
N ASN A 188 9.70 15.24 -5.24
CA ASN A 188 10.55 14.09 -4.97
C ASN A 188 11.42 13.75 -6.17
N ARG A 189 12.52 13.03 -5.93
CA ARG A 189 13.46 12.64 -6.97
C ARG A 189 13.90 11.20 -6.78
N VAL A 190 14.03 10.49 -7.89
CA VAL A 190 14.93 9.33 -7.96
C VAL A 190 16.26 9.80 -8.54
N LEU A 191 17.39 9.29 -8.06
CA LEU A 191 18.70 9.86 -8.42
C LEU A 191 19.49 9.02 -9.42
N GLU A 192 19.23 7.72 -9.50
CA GLU A 192 19.86 6.87 -10.51
C GLU A 192 19.07 6.86 -11.83
N PRO A 193 19.72 6.58 -12.97
CA PRO A 193 19.03 6.35 -14.24
C PRO A 193 18.17 5.09 -14.24
N GLY A 194 17.25 4.99 -15.21
CA GLY A 194 16.35 3.83 -15.35
C GLY A 194 17.08 2.48 -15.43
N ASP A 195 18.21 2.40 -16.13
CA ASP A 195 19.01 1.16 -16.25
C ASP A 195 19.55 0.64 -14.90
N TYR A 196 19.55 1.48 -13.87
CA TYR A 196 19.95 1.16 -12.50
C TYR A 196 18.76 1.03 -11.55
N GLY A 197 17.51 1.00 -12.03
CA GLY A 197 16.32 0.94 -11.15
C GLY A 197 15.77 2.31 -10.77
N GLY A 198 16.23 3.38 -11.43
CA GLY A 198 15.80 4.76 -11.27
C GLY A 198 14.37 5.05 -11.76
N TYR A 199 13.39 4.29 -11.30
CA TYR A 199 12.01 4.38 -11.76
C TYR A 199 11.13 5.15 -10.76
N GLY A 200 10.20 5.96 -11.29
CA GLY A 200 9.19 6.63 -10.48
C GLY A 200 9.76 7.73 -9.59
N GLY A 201 9.96 8.93 -10.14
CA GLY A 201 10.52 10.06 -9.36
C GLY A 201 9.73 10.47 -8.10
N GLY A 202 8.48 10.03 -7.97
CA GLY A 202 7.68 10.24 -6.76
C GLY A 202 7.18 8.93 -6.18
N ILE A 203 6.54 8.11 -7.02
CA ILE A 203 5.97 6.82 -6.63
C ILE A 203 6.51 5.74 -7.56
N TYR A 204 7.01 4.65 -6.99
CA TYR A 204 7.18 3.39 -7.69
C TYR A 204 6.21 2.35 -7.11
N ASN A 205 5.57 1.57 -7.98
CA ASN A 205 4.52 0.65 -7.56
C ASN A 205 4.77 -0.75 -8.14
N ALA A 206 5.04 -1.71 -7.25
CA ALA A 206 5.12 -3.15 -7.53
C ALA A 206 3.92 -3.95 -6.95
N GLY A 207 3.06 -3.29 -6.16
CA GLY A 207 1.81 -3.84 -5.63
C GLY A 207 0.56 -3.27 -6.30
N GLU A 208 -0.53 -3.16 -5.53
CA GLU A 208 -1.75 -2.45 -5.92
C GLU A 208 -1.75 -1.02 -5.35
N LEU A 209 -2.02 -0.03 -6.21
CA LEU A 209 -2.09 1.38 -5.81
C LEU A 209 -3.44 1.99 -6.23
N ALA A 210 -4.13 2.59 -5.26
CA ALA A 210 -5.30 3.42 -5.50
C ALA A 210 -4.99 4.88 -5.12
N LEU A 211 -5.32 5.81 -6.02
CA LEU A 211 -5.23 7.25 -5.77
C LEU A 211 -6.65 7.84 -5.79
N ILE A 212 -7.07 8.42 -4.66
CA ILE A 212 -8.39 9.03 -4.46
C ILE A 212 -8.14 10.49 -4.09
N ASP A 213 -8.71 11.43 -4.87
CA ASP A 213 -8.61 12.87 -4.64
C ASP A 213 -7.18 13.38 -4.34
N SER A 214 -6.18 12.71 -4.95
CA SER A 214 -4.77 12.90 -4.66
C SER A 214 -4.05 13.60 -5.82
N ASN A 215 -2.94 14.29 -5.51
CA ASN A 215 -2.14 15.02 -6.49
C ASN A 215 -0.70 14.51 -6.52
N VAL A 216 -0.18 14.22 -7.72
CA VAL A 216 1.19 13.76 -7.95
C VAL A 216 1.87 14.74 -8.90
N TYR A 217 2.79 15.57 -8.41
CA TYR A 217 3.38 16.65 -9.21
C TYR A 217 4.81 17.03 -8.82
N GLY A 218 5.55 17.62 -9.77
CA GLY A 218 6.90 18.14 -9.48
C GLY A 218 7.91 17.06 -9.07
N ASN A 219 7.65 15.80 -9.40
CA ASN A 219 8.55 14.68 -9.16
C ASN A 219 9.43 14.44 -10.40
N GLY A 220 10.64 13.92 -10.23
CA GLY A 220 11.56 13.71 -11.36
C GLY A 220 12.65 12.67 -11.13
N GLY A 221 13.43 12.43 -12.17
CA GLY A 221 14.65 11.63 -12.12
C GLY A 221 15.71 12.21 -13.04
N PRO A 222 16.94 11.65 -13.07
CA PRO A 222 17.90 11.99 -14.10
C PRO A 222 17.33 11.71 -15.50
N VAL A 223 17.70 12.55 -16.46
CA VAL A 223 17.35 12.41 -17.89
C VAL A 223 18.26 11.44 -18.61
#